data_AF-A0A2S0JGC3-F1
#
_entry.id   AF-A0A2S0JGC3-F1
#
_cell.length_a   1.000
_cell.length_b   1.000
_cell.length_c   1.000
_cell.angle_alpha   90.00
_cell.angle_beta   90.00
_cell.angle_gamma   90.00
#
_symmetry.space_group_name_H-M   'P 1'
#
loop_
_entity.id
_entity.type
_entity.pdbx_description
1 polymer ?
#
loop_
_entity_poly.entity_id
_entity_poly.type
_entity_poly.pdbx_seq_one_letter_code
_entity_poly.pdbx_strand_id
1 'polypeptide(L)'
;MRFLFWLSVVISGMVSVVGFALTKMTTSSFDPTGDNFVGGNGNPGLMFVMLPMLIILYFFFAMMFVFEKIHERFSVKRKLFQACYSGVFVVILGMTIYRIVSFRNEINPYFEYEISYLNPFSNDLFFNFWTFIACLCVSGFFSFYLKKRI
;
A
#
# COMPACT_ATOMS: atom_id res chain seq x y z
N MET A 1 27.04 2.27 11.70
CA MET A 1 25.74 1.57 11.87
C MET A 1 24.53 2.51 11.75
N ARG A 2 24.35 3.50 12.64
CA ARG A 2 23.17 4.41 12.60
C ARG A 2 22.95 5.14 11.26
N PHE A 3 24.01 5.73 10.70
CA PHE A 3 23.90 6.44 9.41
C PHE A 3 23.46 5.52 8.26
N LEU A 4 24.06 4.33 8.17
CA LEU A 4 23.73 3.34 7.15
C LEU A 4 22.26 2.87 7.24
N PHE A 5 21.74 2.70 8.46
CA PHE A 5 20.32 2.38 8.68
C PHE A 5 19.40 3.51 8.18
N TRP A 6 19.70 4.77 8.52
CA TRP A 6 18.87 5.88 8.04
C TRP A 6 18.94 6.03 6.52
N LEU A 7 20.12 5.84 5.94
CA LEU A 7 20.31 5.84 4.49
C LEU A 7 19.51 4.71 3.82
N SER A 8 19.53 3.49 4.38
CA SER A 8 18.76 2.37 3.83
C SER A 8 17.25 2.59 3.93
N VAL A 9 16.76 3.19 5.01
CA VAL A 9 15.35 3.59 5.15
C VAL A 9 14.96 4.60 4.07
N VAL A 10 15.77 5.62 3.83
CA VAL A 10 15.50 6.64 2.81
C VAL A 10 15.48 6.03 1.41
N ILE A 11 16.49 5.21 1.06
CA ILE A 11 16.56 4.54 -0.25
C ILE A 11 15.38 3.60 -0.46
N SER A 12 15.09 2.73 0.50
CA SER A 12 13.96 1.80 0.41
C SER A 12 12.61 2.51 0.40
N GLY A 13 12.49 3.65 1.08
CA GLY A 13 11.33 4.53 1.01
C GLY A 13 11.12 5.14 -0.38
N MET A 14 12.19 5.64 -1.01
CA MET A 14 12.13 6.13 -2.39
C MET A 14 11.69 5.01 -3.36
N VAL A 15 12.28 3.82 -3.25
CA VAL A 15 11.89 2.66 -4.07
C VAL A 15 10.42 2.30 -3.88
N SER A 16 9.93 2.33 -2.63
CA SER A 16 8.53 2.02 -2.30
C SER A 16 7.55 3.03 -2.90
N VAL A 17 7.85 4.32 -2.77
CA VAL A 17 7.03 5.39 -3.34
C VAL A 17 7.03 5.33 -4.87
N VAL A 18 8.18 5.12 -5.49
CA VAL A 18 8.31 4.98 -6.94
C VAL A 18 7.57 3.74 -7.44
N GLY A 19 7.70 2.60 -6.76
CA GLY A 19 6.99 1.37 -7.12
C GLY A 19 5.47 1.56 -7.13
N PHE A 20 4.91 2.14 -6.07
CA PHE A 20 3.49 2.46 -6.00
C PHE A 20 3.06 3.48 -7.07
N ALA A 21 3.84 4.53 -7.27
CA ALA A 21 3.54 5.56 -8.27
C ALA A 21 3.56 5.01 -9.70
N LEU A 22 4.54 4.17 -10.04
CA LEU A 22 4.63 3.54 -11.36
C LEU A 22 3.51 2.54 -11.58
N THR A 23 3.18 1.70 -10.59
CA THR A 23 2.01 0.79 -10.69
C THR A 23 0.72 1.57 -10.89
N LYS A 24 0.54 2.70 -10.19
CA LYS A 24 -0.59 3.60 -10.41
C LYS A 24 -0.62 4.18 -11.83
N MET A 25 0.50 4.72 -12.30
CA MET A 25 0.60 5.36 -13.61
C MET A 25 0.43 4.38 -14.77
N THR A 26 0.73 3.10 -14.54
CA THR A 26 0.57 2.02 -15.52
C THR A 26 -0.77 1.29 -15.41
N THR A 27 -1.72 1.84 -14.64
CA THR A 27 -3.11 1.38 -14.64
C THR A 27 -3.71 1.60 -16.02
N SER A 28 -4.27 0.56 -16.60
CA SER A 28 -4.97 0.66 -17.88
C SER A 28 -6.29 1.39 -17.69
N SER A 29 -6.64 2.29 -18.61
CA SER A 29 -7.98 2.87 -18.67
C SER A 29 -8.97 1.83 -19.17
N PHE A 30 -10.07 1.65 -18.44
CA PHE A 30 -11.19 0.81 -18.88
C PHE A 30 -12.03 1.56 -19.93
N ASP A 31 -12.38 0.89 -21.03
CA ASP A 31 -13.25 1.43 -22.09
C ASP A 31 -14.43 0.48 -22.35
N PRO A 32 -15.66 0.85 -21.96
CA PRO A 32 -16.86 0.03 -22.17
C PRO A 32 -17.13 -0.37 -23.62
N THR A 33 -16.60 0.39 -24.58
CA THR A 33 -16.82 0.22 -26.02
C THR A 33 -15.65 -0.43 -26.75
N GLY A 34 -14.53 -0.64 -26.06
CA GLY A 34 -13.33 -1.26 -26.61
C GLY A 34 -13.33 -2.79 -26.48
N ASP A 35 -12.28 -3.42 -27.01
CA ASP A 35 -12.11 -4.88 -27.01
C ASP A 35 -11.92 -5.50 -25.61
N ASN A 36 -11.91 -4.68 -24.54
CA ASN A 36 -11.81 -5.06 -23.12
C ASN A 36 -10.86 -6.23 -22.85
N PHE A 37 -9.76 -6.27 -23.60
CA PHE A 37 -8.86 -7.40 -23.62
C PHE A 37 -7.93 -7.32 -22.41
N VAL A 38 -8.10 -8.23 -21.46
CA VAL A 38 -7.25 -8.32 -20.26
C VAL A 38 -5.86 -8.88 -20.59
N GLY A 39 -5.70 -9.53 -21.75
CA GLY A 39 -4.43 -9.99 -22.32
C GLY A 39 -3.67 -11.07 -21.55
N GLY A 40 -2.94 -11.89 -22.30
CA GLY A 40 -2.06 -12.92 -21.77
C GLY A 40 -0.84 -12.32 -21.06
N ASN A 41 -0.53 -12.88 -19.89
CA ASN A 41 0.48 -12.49 -18.89
C ASN A 41 0.04 -11.48 -17.81
N GLY A 42 -1.25 -11.12 -17.77
CA GLY A 42 -1.84 -10.45 -16.62
C GLY A 42 -1.30 -9.05 -16.36
N ASN A 43 -1.69 -8.49 -15.22
CA ASN A 43 -1.52 -7.12 -14.80
C ASN A 43 -0.05 -6.64 -14.78
N PRO A 44 0.47 -6.00 -15.87
CA PRO A 44 1.89 -5.70 -16.00
C PRO A 44 2.32 -4.58 -15.07
N GLY A 45 1.42 -3.67 -14.70
CA GLY A 45 1.69 -2.61 -13.73
C GLY A 45 2.12 -3.14 -12.36
N LEU A 46 1.75 -4.38 -11.99
CA LEU A 46 2.20 -5.00 -10.74
C LEU A 46 3.71 -5.25 -10.70
N MET A 47 4.39 -5.35 -11.85
CA MET A 47 5.83 -5.62 -11.90
C MET A 47 6.64 -4.60 -11.09
N PHE A 48 6.20 -3.33 -11.05
CA PHE A 48 6.89 -2.25 -10.34
C PHE A 48 6.79 -2.36 -8.82
N VAL A 49 5.87 -3.18 -8.30
CA VAL A 49 5.77 -3.49 -6.86
C VAL A 49 6.27 -4.90 -6.58
N MET A 50 6.02 -5.87 -7.47
CA MET A 50 6.46 -7.26 -7.28
C MET A 50 7.98 -7.42 -7.39
N LEU A 51 8.63 -6.76 -8.35
CA LEU A 51 10.08 -6.86 -8.54
C LEU A 51 10.85 -6.33 -7.30
N PRO A 52 10.58 -5.12 -6.78
CA PRO A 52 11.22 -4.62 -5.57
C PRO A 52 10.49 -5.04 -4.27
N MET A 53 9.61 -6.05 -4.28
CA MET A 53 8.72 -6.35 -3.15
C MET A 53 9.47 -6.51 -1.82
N LEU A 54 10.62 -7.20 -1.82
CA LEU A 54 11.43 -7.37 -0.61
C LEU A 54 11.98 -6.04 -0.07
N ILE A 55 12.32 -5.10 -0.95
CA ILE A 55 12.77 -3.75 -0.56
C ILE A 55 11.60 -2.96 0.03
N ILE A 56 10.41 -3.10 -0.55
CA ILE A 56 9.18 -2.46 -0.05
C ILE A 56 8.80 -3.01 1.33
N LEU A 57 8.82 -4.32 1.50
CA LEU A 57 8.57 -4.96 2.80
C LEU A 57 9.62 -4.56 3.83
N TYR A 58 10.90 -4.50 3.43
CA TYR A 58 11.97 -3.98 4.27
C TYR A 58 11.72 -2.55 4.71
N PHE A 59 11.27 -1.66 3.81
CA PHE A 59 10.94 -0.28 4.16
C PHE A 59 9.87 -0.21 5.25
N PHE A 60 8.73 -0.91 5.06
CA PHE A 60 7.66 -0.91 6.06
C PHE A 60 8.08 -1.54 7.38
N PHE A 61 8.92 -2.57 7.36
CA PHE A 61 9.53 -3.12 8.56
C PHE A 61 10.45 -2.11 9.26
N ALA A 62 11.33 -1.45 8.49
CA ALA A 62 12.27 -0.47 9.04
C ALA A 62 11.55 0.76 9.62
N MET A 63 10.41 1.14 9.04
CA MET A 63 9.53 2.19 9.58
C MET A 63 9.01 1.87 10.98
N MET A 64 8.93 0.61 11.40
CA MET A 64 8.56 0.27 12.78
C MET A 64 9.55 0.88 13.79
N PHE A 65 10.85 0.84 13.52
CA PHE A 65 11.87 1.45 14.40
C PHE A 65 11.82 2.99 14.35
N VAL A 66 11.47 3.56 13.19
CA VAL A 66 11.26 5.01 13.06
C VAL A 66 10.06 5.44 13.89
N PHE A 67 8.96 4.70 13.85
CA PHE A 67 7.78 4.98 14.66
C PHE A 67 8.03 4.79 16.15
N GLU A 68 8.79 3.77 16.55
CA GLU A 68 9.22 3.60 17.95
C GLU A 68 9.95 4.86 18.47
N LYS A 69 10.92 5.37 17.69
CA LYS A 69 11.63 6.63 18.01
C LYS A 69 10.70 7.83 18.11
N ILE A 70 9.71 7.90 17.22
CA ILE A 70 8.68 8.95 17.25
C ILE A 70 7.86 8.83 18.54
N HIS A 71 7.38 7.64 18.89
CA HIS A 71 6.57 7.41 20.09
C HIS A 71 7.31 7.74 21.38
N GLU A 72 8.63 7.52 21.44
CA GLU A 72 9.47 7.93 22.56
C GLU A 72 9.61 9.46 22.67
N ARG A 73 9.67 10.15 21.53
CA ARG A 73 9.87 11.60 21.48
C ARG A 73 8.60 12.38 21.82
N PHE A 74 7.43 11.85 21.49
CA PHE A 74 6.15 12.49 21.78
C PHE A 74 5.61 12.02 23.13
N SER A 75 5.29 12.96 24.04
CA SER A 75 4.65 12.69 25.34
C SER A 75 3.15 12.32 25.23
N VAL A 76 2.78 11.61 24.17
CA VAL A 76 1.40 11.20 23.90
C VAL A 76 1.14 9.81 24.49
N LYS A 77 -0.05 9.61 25.06
CA LYS A 77 -0.45 8.31 25.60
C LYS A 77 -0.43 7.25 24.48
N ARG A 78 0.23 6.11 24.73
CA ARG A 78 0.28 4.96 23.79
C ARG A 78 -1.09 4.59 23.21
N LYS A 79 -2.13 4.56 24.05
CA LYS A 79 -3.50 4.26 23.62
C LYS A 79 -4.02 5.22 22.55
N LEU A 80 -3.64 6.50 22.60
CA LEU A 80 -4.06 7.49 21.62
C LEU A 80 -3.40 7.24 20.26
N PHE A 81 -2.10 6.95 20.22
CA PHE A 81 -1.43 6.58 18.97
C PHE A 81 -2.03 5.32 18.36
N GLN A 82 -2.26 4.28 19.17
CA GLN A 82 -2.89 3.04 18.70
C GLN A 82 -4.28 3.32 18.12
N ALA A 83 -5.11 4.10 18.83
CA ALA A 83 -6.42 4.49 18.35
C ALA A 83 -6.35 5.29 17.04
N CYS A 84 -5.40 6.23 16.90
CA CYS A 84 -5.20 6.97 15.66
C CYS A 84 -4.79 6.07 14.49
N TYR A 85 -3.79 5.20 14.65
CA TYR A 85 -3.35 4.30 13.58
C TYR A 85 -4.46 3.34 13.17
N SER A 86 -5.15 2.72 14.14
CA SER A 86 -6.28 1.83 13.86
C SER A 86 -7.44 2.57 13.20
N GLY A 87 -7.80 3.76 13.69
CA GLY A 87 -8.88 4.57 13.13
C GLY A 87 -8.61 4.98 11.68
N VAL A 88 -7.42 5.51 11.40
CA VAL A 88 -7.01 5.88 10.03
C VAL A 88 -6.97 4.64 9.13
N PHE A 89 -6.42 3.53 9.60
CA PHE A 89 -6.38 2.28 8.84
C PHE A 89 -7.78 1.78 8.48
N VAL A 90 -8.71 1.73 9.44
CA VAL A 90 -10.09 1.28 9.20
C VAL A 90 -10.83 2.18 8.21
N VAL A 91 -10.66 3.50 8.33
CA VAL A 91 -11.27 4.47 7.40
C VAL A 91 -10.75 4.26 5.98
N ILE A 92 -9.42 4.15 5.79
CA ILE A 92 -8.83 3.91 4.47
C ILE A 92 -9.26 2.55 3.93
N LEU A 93 -9.23 1.49 4.74
CA LEU A 93 -9.61 0.15 4.33
C LEU A 93 -11.07 0.10 3.88
N GLY A 94 -11.98 0.71 4.63
CA GLY A 94 -13.40 0.80 4.27
C GLY A 94 -13.64 1.53 2.95
N MET A 95 -12.99 2.70 2.76
CA MET A 95 -13.08 3.45 1.50
C MET A 95 -12.53 2.64 0.31
N THR A 96 -11.40 1.96 0.50
CA THR A 96 -10.76 1.15 -0.54
C THR A 96 -11.62 -0.04 -0.93
N ILE A 97 -12.17 -0.80 0.04
CA ILE A 97 -13.08 -1.92 -0.21
C ILE A 97 -14.31 -1.43 -0.99
N TYR A 98 -14.93 -0.33 -0.55
CA TYR A 98 -16.11 0.23 -1.22
C TYR A 98 -15.81 0.57 -2.69
N ARG A 99 -14.71 1.28 -2.94
CA ARG A 99 -14.32 1.66 -4.31
C ARG A 99 -14.01 0.48 -5.19
N ILE A 100 -13.28 -0.51 -4.68
CA ILE A 100 -12.92 -1.73 -5.43
C ILE A 100 -14.18 -2.54 -5.80
N VAL A 101 -15.11 -2.71 -4.86
CA VAL A 101 -16.36 -3.44 -5.11
C VAL A 101 -17.23 -2.68 -6.11
N SER A 102 -17.38 -1.36 -5.93
CA SER A 102 -18.14 -0.52 -6.86
C SER A 102 -17.57 -0.60 -8.27
N PHE A 103 -16.26 -0.40 -8.40
CA PHE A 103 -15.56 -0.44 -9.68
C PHE A 103 -15.68 -1.81 -10.36
N ARG A 104 -15.47 -2.90 -9.61
CA ARG A 104 -15.64 -4.25 -10.15
C ARG A 104 -17.06 -4.46 -10.67
N ASN A 105 -18.08 -4.08 -9.90
CA ASN A 105 -19.47 -4.26 -10.30
C ASN A 105 -19.84 -3.42 -11.53
N GLU A 106 -19.20 -2.27 -11.72
CA GLU A 106 -19.36 -1.41 -12.89
C GLU A 106 -18.76 -2.03 -14.16
N ILE A 107 -17.55 -2.61 -14.07
CA ILE A 107 -16.86 -3.15 -15.24
C ILE A 107 -17.24 -4.60 -15.57
N ASN A 108 -17.64 -5.41 -14.57
CA ASN A 108 -17.91 -6.84 -14.75
C ASN A 108 -18.94 -7.20 -15.84
N PRO A 109 -20.01 -6.41 -16.10
CA PRO A 109 -20.95 -6.68 -17.20
C PRO A 109 -20.32 -6.65 -18.60
N TYR A 110 -19.13 -6.07 -18.76
CA TYR A 110 -18.44 -5.93 -20.03
C TYR A 110 -17.46 -7.08 -20.33
N PHE A 111 -17.44 -8.12 -19.50
CA PHE A 111 -16.54 -9.27 -19.63
C PHE A 111 -17.35 -10.57 -19.61
N GLU A 112 -16.90 -11.55 -20.39
CA GLU A 112 -17.53 -12.88 -20.44
C GLU A 112 -17.36 -13.67 -19.13
N TYR A 113 -16.33 -13.34 -18.35
CA TYR A 113 -15.98 -14.02 -17.10
C TYR A 113 -15.85 -13.02 -15.95
N GLU A 114 -16.03 -13.53 -14.73
CA GLU A 114 -15.88 -12.74 -13.52
C GLU A 114 -14.46 -12.19 -13.38
N ILE A 115 -14.34 -10.87 -13.24
CA ILE A 115 -13.04 -10.22 -13.10
C ILE A 115 -12.59 -10.21 -11.64
N SER A 116 -11.31 -10.58 -11.44
CA SER A 116 -10.62 -10.43 -10.17
C SER A 116 -10.59 -8.98 -9.70
N TYR A 117 -10.70 -8.75 -8.38
CA TYR A 117 -10.60 -7.41 -7.81
C TYR A 117 -9.28 -6.71 -8.18
N LEU A 118 -8.15 -7.42 -8.09
CA LEU A 118 -6.85 -6.93 -8.53
C LEU A 118 -6.65 -7.27 -10.02
N ASN A 119 -6.76 -6.25 -10.88
CA ASN A 119 -6.69 -6.38 -12.33
C ASN A 119 -6.02 -5.13 -12.94
N PRO A 120 -5.69 -5.12 -14.25
CA PRO A 120 -4.98 -4.00 -14.88
C PRO A 120 -5.71 -2.64 -14.76
N PHE A 121 -7.03 -2.65 -14.62
CA PHE A 121 -7.87 -1.45 -14.55
C PHE A 121 -8.06 -0.94 -13.12
N SER A 122 -7.73 -1.73 -12.09
CA SER A 122 -7.95 -1.38 -10.68
C SER A 122 -6.67 -1.06 -9.90
N ASN A 123 -5.51 -1.07 -10.56
CA ASN A 123 -4.21 -0.80 -9.92
C ASN A 123 -4.17 0.51 -9.15
N ASP A 124 -4.75 1.58 -9.68
CA ASP A 124 -4.80 2.88 -9.03
C ASP A 124 -5.61 2.87 -7.73
N LEU A 125 -6.55 1.93 -7.56
CA LEU A 125 -7.30 1.70 -6.33
C LEU A 125 -6.45 0.99 -5.26
N PHE A 126 -5.58 0.07 -5.65
CA PHE A 126 -4.72 -0.70 -4.74
C PHE A 126 -3.37 -0.04 -4.43
N PHE A 127 -2.78 0.66 -5.39
CA PHE A 127 -1.45 1.24 -5.29
C PHE A 127 -1.56 2.75 -5.40
N ASN A 128 -2.04 3.38 -4.33
CA ASN A 128 -2.12 4.83 -4.27
C ASN A 128 -1.56 5.35 -2.96
N PHE A 129 -1.58 6.67 -2.83
CA PHE A 129 -1.12 7.34 -1.64
C PHE A 129 -1.83 6.83 -0.37
N TRP A 130 -3.13 6.60 -0.42
CA TRP A 130 -3.89 6.15 0.76
C TRP A 130 -3.52 4.74 1.19
N THR A 131 -3.35 3.81 0.26
CA THR A 131 -2.91 2.44 0.60
C THR A 131 -1.49 2.44 1.17
N PHE A 132 -0.61 3.31 0.68
CA PHE A 132 0.71 3.54 1.28
C PHE A 132 0.61 4.05 2.74
N ILE A 133 -0.27 5.02 3.01
CA ILE A 133 -0.54 5.49 4.38
C ILE A 133 -1.12 4.38 5.26
N ALA A 134 -2.00 3.53 4.72
CA ALA A 134 -2.53 2.38 5.46
C ALA A 134 -1.42 1.41 5.86
N CYS A 135 -0.47 1.10 4.96
CA CYS A 135 0.70 0.28 5.28
C CYS A 135 1.58 0.94 6.36
N LEU A 136 1.79 2.25 6.31
CA LEU A 136 2.50 2.97 7.39
C LEU A 136 1.76 2.91 8.73
N CYS A 137 0.43 2.95 8.73
CA CYS A 137 -0.36 2.79 9.95
C CYS A 137 -0.17 1.39 10.56
N VAL A 138 -0.07 0.35 9.73
CA VAL A 138 0.27 -1.02 10.16
C VAL A 138 1.67 -1.06 10.78
N SER A 139 2.68 -0.48 10.13
CA SER A 139 4.04 -0.36 10.69
C SER A 139 4.06 0.40 12.02
N GLY A 140 3.33 1.52 12.10
CA GLY A 140 3.23 2.33 13.31
C GLY A 140 2.46 1.64 14.45
N PHE A 141 1.50 0.77 14.12
CA PHE A 141 0.84 -0.07 15.11
C PHE A 141 1.76 -1.17 15.62
N PHE A 142 2.49 -1.84 14.71
CA PHE A 142 3.40 -2.92 15.08
C PHE A 142 4.65 -2.45 15.84
N SER A 143 5.09 -1.20 15.68
CA SER A 143 6.23 -0.67 16.44
C SER A 143 6.03 -0.76 17.96
N PHE A 144 4.79 -0.71 18.45
CA PHE A 144 4.48 -0.89 19.88
C PHE A 144 4.82 -2.27 20.44
N TYR A 145 5.04 -3.26 19.57
CA TYR A 145 5.43 -4.62 19.96
C TYR A 145 6.95 -4.83 19.94
N LEU A 146 7.72 -3.91 19.36
CA LEU A 146 9.19 -3.94 19.42
C LEU A 146 9.70 -3.75 20.86
N LYS A 147 9.07 -2.83 21.60
CA LYS A 147 9.44 -2.47 22.99
C LYS A 147 9.37 -3.62 24.00
N LYS A 148 8.79 -4.77 23.66
CA LYS A 148 8.77 -5.96 24.53
C LYS A 148 10.05 -6.80 24.46
N ARG A 149 10.99 -6.47 23.56
CA ARG A 149 12.30 -7.12 23.44
C ARG A 149 13.38 -6.07 23.29
N ILE A 150 13.92 -5.58 24.40
CA ILE A 150 15.34 -5.29 24.71
C ILE A 150 15.36 -4.94 26.21
#